data_AF-A0A293NEE7-F1
#
_entry.id   AF-A0A293NEE7-F1
#
_cell.length_a   1.000
_cell.length_b   1.000
_cell.length_c   1.000
_cell.angle_alpha   90.00
_cell.angle_beta   90.00
_cell.angle_gamma   90.00
#
_symmetry.space_group_name_H-M   'P 1'
#
loop_
_entity.id
_entity.type
_entity.pdbx_description
1 polymer ?
#
loop_
_entity_poly.entity_id
_entity_poly.type
_entity_poly.pdbx_seq_one_letter_code
_entity_poly.pdbx_strand_id
1 'polypeptide(L)'
;MPAATDIKSKTQVMHLYSQILTGIGFAVIILGAVVLVMNLVAEFAKTEGDFELLVAIESASLLLAGMAIAAAGQVLLCLRSIAVNCEEMAKKD
;
A
#
# COMPACT_ATOMS: atom_id res chain seq x y z
N MET A 1 15.47 31.03 -23.64
CA MET A 1 14.39 30.68 -22.68
C MET A 1 14.57 29.22 -22.33
N PRO A 2 14.92 28.87 -21.07
CA PRO A 2 15.10 27.48 -20.70
C PRO A 2 13.78 26.73 -20.87
N ALA A 3 13.86 25.55 -21.50
CA ALA A 3 12.71 24.69 -21.78
C ALA A 3 11.94 24.43 -20.47
N ALA A 4 10.66 24.82 -20.42
CA ALA A 4 9.75 24.46 -19.34
C ALA A 4 9.67 22.93 -19.29
N THR A 5 10.46 22.31 -18.41
CA THR A 5 10.40 20.86 -18.24
C THR A 5 9.12 20.51 -17.50
N ASP A 6 8.15 19.96 -18.23
CA ASP A 6 6.88 19.47 -17.72
C ASP A 6 7.09 18.50 -16.55
N ILE A 7 6.84 18.96 -15.32
CA ILE A 7 7.01 18.15 -14.09
C ILE A 7 6.05 16.96 -14.13
N LYS A 8 4.92 17.07 -14.83
CA LYS A 8 3.97 15.98 -15.03
C LYS A 8 4.61 14.78 -15.73
N SER A 9 5.44 15.02 -16.75
CA SER A 9 6.19 13.98 -17.46
C SER A 9 7.30 13.40 -16.57
N LYS A 10 8.06 14.25 -15.88
CA LYS A 10 9.16 13.81 -14.99
C LYS A 10 8.68 12.98 -13.79
N THR A 11 7.49 13.25 -13.27
CA THR A 11 6.90 12.55 -12.11
C THR A 11 6.00 11.37 -12.51
N GLN A 12 5.85 11.08 -13.81
CA GLN A 12 5.02 9.96 -14.27
C GLN A 12 5.49 8.61 -13.70
N VAL A 13 6.80 8.44 -13.51
CA VAL A 13 7.35 7.23 -12.87
C VAL A 13 6.88 7.06 -11.42
N MET A 14 6.65 8.16 -10.68
CA MET A 14 6.12 8.09 -9.32
C MET A 14 4.69 7.55 -9.28
N HIS A 15 3.89 7.83 -10.32
CA HIS A 15 2.56 7.27 -10.45
C HIS A 15 2.59 5.76 -10.68
N LEU A 16 3.50 5.30 -11.55
CA LEU A 16 3.69 3.88 -11.80
C LEU A 16 4.15 3.15 -10.53
N TYR A 17 5.14 3.70 -9.81
CA TYR A 17 5.59 3.13 -8.54
C TYR A 17 4.50 3.13 -7.47
N SER A 18 3.68 4.18 -7.40
CA SER A 18 2.52 4.24 -6.52
C SER A 18 1.55 3.09 -6.79
N GLN A 19 1.18 2.85 -8.06
CA GLN A 19 0.30 1.75 -8.45
C GLN A 19 0.90 0.38 -8.10
N ILE A 20 2.19 0.18 -8.37
CA ILE A 20 2.88 -1.07 -8.05
C ILE A 20 2.89 -1.30 -6.53
N LEU A 21 3.28 -0.31 -5.74
CA LEU A 21 3.31 -0.42 -4.27
C LEU A 21 1.92 -0.66 -3.71
N THR A 22 0.92 0.08 -4.16
CA THR A 22 -0.47 -0.14 -3.73
C THR A 22 -0.96 -1.55 -4.11
N GLY A 23 -0.66 -2.03 -5.31
CA GLY A 23 -0.98 -3.39 -5.74
C GLY A 23 -0.31 -4.48 -4.91
N ILE A 24 1.00 -4.35 -4.64
CA ILE A 24 1.75 -5.29 -3.78
C ILE A 24 1.19 -5.26 -2.36
N GLY A 25 0.93 -4.08 -1.80
CA GLY A 25 0.35 -3.94 -0.48
C GLY A 25 -0.99 -4.66 -0.35
N PHE A 26 -1.88 -4.51 -1.35
CA PHE A 26 -3.14 -5.26 -1.39
C PHE A 26 -2.95 -6.77 -1.52
N ALA A 27 -2.00 -7.23 -2.33
CA ALA A 27 -1.72 -8.66 -2.44
C ALA A 27 -1.28 -9.25 -1.08
N VAL A 28 -0.42 -8.54 -0.35
CA VAL A 28 0.02 -8.94 1.00
C VAL A 28 -1.14 -8.92 2.01
N ILE A 29 -2.03 -7.91 1.94
CA ILE A 29 -3.24 -7.87 2.78
C ILE A 29 -4.12 -9.10 2.51
N ILE A 30 -4.36 -9.44 1.25
CA ILE A 30 -5.18 -10.60 0.89
C ILE A 30 -4.55 -11.89 1.42
N LEU A 31 -3.23 -12.06 1.28
CA LEU A 31 -2.54 -13.22 1.82
C LEU A 31 -2.68 -13.31 3.35
N GLY A 32 -2.47 -12.21 4.07
CA GLY A 32 -2.65 -12.17 5.53
C GLY A 32 -4.07 -12.50 5.96
N ALA A 33 -5.08 -12.00 5.22
CA ALA A 33 -6.48 -12.30 5.47
C ALA A 33 -6.81 -13.77 5.23
N VAL A 34 -6.31 -14.36 4.13
CA VAL A 34 -6.52 -15.79 3.82
C VAL A 34 -5.92 -16.67 4.91
N VAL A 35 -4.69 -16.39 5.34
CA VAL A 35 -4.03 -17.14 6.42
C VAL A 35 -4.85 -17.03 7.72
N LEU A 36 -5.28 -15.83 8.10
CA LEU A 36 -6.13 -15.63 9.28
C LEU A 36 -7.41 -16.47 9.20
N VAL A 37 -8.11 -16.44 8.07
CA VAL A 37 -9.37 -17.17 7.88
C VAL A 37 -9.15 -18.68 7.94
N MET A 38 -8.10 -19.20 7.28
CA MET A 38 -7.79 -20.64 7.33
C MET A 38 -7.51 -21.11 8.75
N ASN A 39 -6.80 -20.30 9.55
CA ASN A 39 -6.48 -20.63 10.93
C ASN A 39 -7.72 -20.59 11.83
N LEU A 40 -8.57 -19.56 11.69
CA LEU A 40 -9.85 -19.50 12.40
C LEU A 40 -10.75 -20.70 12.07
N VAL A 41 -10.83 -21.09 10.79
CA VAL A 41 -11.62 -22.27 10.36
C VAL A 41 -11.07 -23.55 10.99
N ALA A 42 -9.74 -23.72 11.01
CA ALA A 42 -9.10 -24.88 11.62
C ALA A 42 -9.33 -24.95 13.15
N GLU A 43 -9.38 -23.79 13.80
CA GLU A 43 -9.66 -23.68 15.22
C GLU A 43 -11.11 -23.99 15.56
N PHE A 44 -12.09 -23.41 14.84
CA PHE A 44 -13.51 -23.73 15.01
C PHE A 44 -13.82 -25.21 14.73
N ALA A 45 -13.00 -25.88 13.91
CA ALA A 45 -13.12 -27.31 13.65
C ALA A 45 -12.54 -28.20 14.77
N LYS A 46 -11.71 -27.68 15.68
CA LYS A 46 -11.14 -28.43 16.81
C LYS A 46 -11.95 -28.21 18.09
N THR A 47 -12.39 -29.30 18.71
CA THR A 47 -13.31 -29.29 19.88
C THR A 47 -12.64 -28.87 21.21
N GLU A 48 -11.31 -28.73 21.27
CA GLU A 48 -10.55 -28.36 22.48
C GLU A 48 -9.55 -27.20 22.24
N GLY A 49 -9.77 -26.36 21.23
CA GLY A 49 -8.76 -25.44 20.69
C GLY A 49 -8.24 -24.37 21.67
N ASP A 50 -6.98 -24.49 22.07
CA ASP A 50 -6.19 -23.38 22.59
C ASP A 50 -5.81 -22.49 21.38
N PHE A 51 -6.32 -21.25 21.35
CA PHE A 51 -6.09 -20.31 20.25
C PHE A 51 -4.58 -20.08 20.12
N GLU A 52 -3.96 -20.48 19.00
CA GLU A 52 -2.55 -20.23 18.75
C GLU A 52 -2.33 -18.72 18.50
N LEU A 53 -2.22 -17.96 19.59
CA LEU A 53 -2.04 -16.50 19.60
C LEU A 53 -0.87 -16.06 18.69
N LEU A 54 0.17 -16.88 18.59
CA LEU A 54 1.32 -16.65 17.73
C LEU A 54 0.93 -16.51 16.25
N VAL A 55 0.02 -17.37 15.77
CA VAL A 55 -0.41 -17.42 14.38
C VAL A 55 -1.32 -16.23 14.04
N ALA A 56 -2.15 -15.78 14.99
CA ALA A 56 -2.93 -14.56 14.81
C ALA A 56 -2.05 -13.30 14.81
N ILE A 57 -1.01 -13.25 15.66
CA ILE A 57 -0.02 -12.16 15.64
C ILE A 57 0.71 -12.13 14.30
N GLU A 58 1.11 -13.29 13.76
CA GLU A 58 1.78 -13.37 12.46
C GLU A 58 0.87 -12.90 11.33
N SER A 59 -0.39 -13.35 11.32
CA SER A 59 -1.40 -12.93 10.34
C SER A 59 -1.68 -11.43 10.40
N ALA A 60 -1.79 -10.87 11.62
CA ALA A 60 -1.96 -9.44 11.85
C ALA A 60 -0.74 -8.63 11.41
N SER A 61 0.47 -9.16 11.63
CA SER A 61 1.71 -8.53 11.17
C SER A 61 1.78 -8.46 9.64
N LEU A 62 1.32 -9.51 8.95
CA LEU A 62 1.25 -9.55 7.49
C LEU A 62 0.25 -8.51 6.94
N LEU A 63 -0.93 -8.42 7.56
CA LEU A 63 -1.95 -7.42 7.24
C LEU A 63 -1.40 -5.99 7.42
N LEU A 64 -0.72 -5.73 8.54
CA LEU A 64 -0.08 -4.44 8.83
C LEU A 64 1.01 -4.11 7.82
N ALA A 65 1.85 -5.08 7.45
CA ALA A 65 2.88 -4.89 6.44
C ALA A 65 2.28 -4.53 5.08
N GLY A 66 1.22 -5.25 4.67
CA GLY A 66 0.52 -4.94 3.42
C GLY A 66 -0.14 -3.55 3.42
N MET A 67 -0.77 -3.15 4.53
CA MET A 67 -1.31 -1.79 4.69
C MET A 67 -0.21 -0.72 4.63
N ALA A 68 0.94 -0.95 5.27
CA ALA A 68 2.05 -0.01 5.26
C ALA A 68 2.62 0.18 3.84
N ILE A 69 2.77 -0.91 3.08
CA ILE A 69 3.22 -0.87 1.68
C ILE A 69 2.19 -0.12 0.82
N ALA A 70 0.90 -0.40 1.00
CA ALA A 70 -0.16 0.28 0.27
C ALA A 70 -0.17 1.79 0.56
N ALA A 71 -0.02 2.16 1.84
CA ALA A 71 0.06 3.55 2.28
C ALA A 71 1.29 4.27 1.68
N ALA A 72 2.46 3.61 1.61
CA ALA A 72 3.64 4.17 0.96
C ALA A 72 3.39 4.52 -0.52
N GLY A 73 2.64 3.66 -1.24
CA GLY A 73 2.20 3.94 -2.60
C GLY A 73 1.32 5.21 -2.69
N GLN A 74 0.42 5.41 -1.73
CA GLN A 74 -0.45 6.60 -1.69
C GLN A 74 0.32 7.88 -1.32
N VAL A 75 1.34 7.79 -0.46
CA VAL A 75 2.23 8.91 -0.15
C VAL A 75 2.96 9.40 -1.40
N LEU A 76 3.49 8.49 -2.23
CA LEU A 76 4.13 8.85 -3.50
C LEU A 76 3.17 9.57 -4.46
N LEU A 77 1.90 9.13 -4.51
CA LEU A 77 0.89 9.77 -5.34
C LEU A 77 0.58 11.20 -4.84
N CYS A 78 0.49 11.37 -3.52
CA CYS A 78 0.29 12.67 -2.90
C CYS A 78 1.44 13.64 -3.22
N LEU A 79 2.69 13.19 -3.08
CA LEU A 79 3.88 13.98 -3.43
C LEU A 79 3.88 14.41 -4.90
N ARG A 80 3.52 13.50 -5.82
CA ARG A 80 3.35 13.84 -7.24
C ARG A 80 2.27 14.91 -7.43
N SER A 81 1.12 14.76 -6.77
CA SER A 81 0.02 15.73 -6.87
C SER A 81 0.45 17.11 -6.39
N ILE A 82 1.20 17.19 -5.28
CA ILE A 82 1.73 18.44 -4.75
C ILE A 82 2.70 19.07 -5.77
N ALA A 83 3.64 18.29 -6.31
CA ALA A 83 4.62 18.78 -7.27
C ALA A 83 3.97 19.37 -8.54
N VAL A 84 2.95 18.70 -9.09
CA VAL A 84 2.20 19.18 -10.26
C VAL A 84 1.43 20.46 -9.92
N ASN A 85 0.73 20.49 -8.78
CA ASN A 85 -0.04 21.67 -8.36
C ASN A 85 0.86 22.88 -8.12
N CYS A 86 2.05 22.70 -7.54
CA CYS A 86 3.03 23.78 -7.35
C CYS A 86 3.52 24.34 -8.70
N GLU A 87 3.77 23.48 -9.69
CA GLU A 87 4.15 23.92 -11.04
C GLU A 87 3.02 24.74 -11.70
N GLU A 88 1.77 24.30 -11.57
CA GLU A 88 0.62 25.01 -12.12
C GLU A 88 0.39 26.37 -11.45
N MET A 89 0.63 26.48 -10.13
CA MET A 89 0.56 27.76 -9.42
C MET A 89 1.67 28.71 -9.88
N ALA A 90 2.91 28.22 -10.00
CA ALA A 90 4.05 29.03 -10.44
C ALA A 90 3.95 29.51 -11.90
N LYS A 91 3.10 28.88 -12.73
CA LYS A 91 2.80 29.32 -14.10
C LYS A 91 1.68 30.36 -14.18
N LYS A 92 0.92 30.56 -13.10
CA LYS A 92 -0.20 31.51 -13.04
C LYS A 92 0.20 32.87 -12.47
N ASP A 93 1.31 32.94 -11.74
CA ASP A 93 1.99 34.18 -11.32
C ASP A 93 2.98 34.67 -12.39
#